data_AF-A0A7S1VEU2-F1
#
_entry.id   AF-A0A7S1VEU2-F1
#
_cell.length_a   1.000
_cell.length_b   1.000
_cell.length_c   1.000
_cell.angle_alpha   90.00
_cell.angle_beta   90.00
_cell.angle_gamma   90.00
#
_symmetry.space_group_name_H-M   'P 1'
#
loop_
_entity.id
_entity.type
_entity.pdbx_description
1 polymer ?
#
loop_
_entity_poly.entity_id
_entity_poly.type
_entity_poly.pdbx_seq_one_letter_code
_entity_poly.pdbx_strand_id
1 'polypeptide(L)'
;MADYNTLTVHIRREYNFTEDVPFIALGGSYGANLAMWLRLKNPNLWAGAIASSATPLKHVLRQTNNFARIETEAYGNVSSKCPELIRHGWRELYQKIQTTNGRSEIQTTLGLCNEPKNADGIYGWISGALETMVQ
;
A
#
# COMPACT_ATOMS: atom_id res chain seq x y z
N MET A 1 -19.41 0.33 7.90
CA MET A 1 -19.87 -1.07 8.00
C MET A 1 -21.38 -1.20 7.92
N ALA A 2 -22.14 -0.23 8.47
CA ALA A 2 -23.61 -0.24 8.38
C ALA A 2 -24.12 -0.46 6.94
N ASP A 3 -23.53 0.21 5.95
CA ASP A 3 -23.96 0.05 4.54
C ASP A 3 -23.88 -1.40 4.05
N TYR A 4 -22.77 -2.10 4.31
CA TYR A 4 -22.60 -3.51 3.95
C TYR A 4 -23.62 -4.41 4.66
N ASN A 5 -23.96 -4.09 5.91
CA ASN A 5 -24.97 -4.86 6.66
C ASN A 5 -26.36 -4.63 6.11
N THR A 6 -26.73 -3.37 5.85
CA THR A 6 -28.01 -2.99 5.26
C THR A 6 -28.18 -3.65 3.90
N LEU A 7 -27.14 -3.61 3.07
CA LEU A 7 -27.13 -4.29 1.77
C LEU A 7 -27.32 -5.79 1.91
N THR A 8 -26.65 -6.44 2.86
CA THR A 8 -26.78 -7.89 3.10
C THR A 8 -28.21 -8.27 3.50
N VAL A 9 -28.83 -7.49 4.39
CA VAL A 9 -30.25 -7.67 4.77
C VAL A 9 -31.18 -7.44 3.58
N HIS A 10 -30.89 -6.45 2.74
CA HIS A 10 -31.66 -6.20 1.53
C HIS A 10 -31.55 -7.35 0.52
N ILE A 11 -30.34 -7.83 0.23
CA ILE A 11 -30.11 -8.99 -0.66
C ILE A 11 -30.85 -10.23 -0.15
N ARG A 12 -30.76 -10.51 1.16
CA ARG A 12 -31.48 -11.64 1.77
C ARG A 12 -32.99 -11.57 1.49
N ARG A 13 -33.59 -10.38 1.61
CA ARG A 13 -35.02 -10.15 1.36
C ARG A 13 -35.37 -10.24 -0.12
N GLU A 14 -34.60 -9.56 -0.97
CA GLU A 14 -34.84 -9.48 -2.41
C GLU A 14 -34.84 -10.86 -3.07
N TYR A 15 -33.93 -11.73 -2.67
CA TYR A 15 -33.79 -13.07 -3.22
C TYR A 15 -34.44 -14.17 -2.36
N ASN A 16 -35.22 -13.81 -1.33
CA ASN A 16 -35.87 -14.74 -0.40
C ASN A 16 -34.93 -15.81 0.20
N PHE A 17 -33.70 -15.42 0.56
CA PHE A 17 -32.75 -16.34 1.19
C PHE A 17 -33.13 -16.64 2.64
N THR A 18 -33.23 -17.93 2.96
CA THR A 18 -33.45 -18.45 4.31
C THR A 18 -32.24 -18.22 5.22
N GLU A 19 -32.44 -18.05 6.53
CA GLU A 19 -31.40 -17.64 7.50
C GLU A 19 -30.15 -18.55 7.52
N ASP A 20 -30.28 -19.79 7.07
CA ASP A 20 -29.19 -20.76 6.92
C ASP A 20 -28.24 -20.46 5.74
N VAL A 21 -28.62 -19.60 4.79
CA VAL A 21 -27.74 -19.14 3.72
C VAL A 21 -26.65 -18.23 4.32
N PRO A 22 -25.36 -18.63 4.26
CA PRO A 22 -24.29 -17.88 4.89
C PRO A 22 -23.74 -16.76 4.00
N PHE A 23 -23.43 -15.62 4.60
CA PHE A 23 -22.67 -14.54 3.96
C PHE A 23 -21.21 -14.54 4.41
N ILE A 24 -20.28 -14.58 3.45
CA ILE A 24 -18.83 -14.52 3.70
C ILE A 24 -18.28 -13.21 3.17
N ALA A 25 -17.64 -12.41 4.02
CA ALA A 25 -17.00 -11.17 3.59
C ALA A 25 -15.62 -11.47 2.98
N LEU A 26 -15.35 -10.93 1.80
CA LEU A 26 -14.04 -11.04 1.13
C LEU A 26 -13.43 -9.65 1.01
N GLY A 27 -12.14 -9.52 1.28
CA GLY A 27 -11.46 -8.24 1.12
C GLY A 27 -9.95 -8.34 1.10
N GLY A 28 -9.32 -7.39 0.40
CA GLY A 28 -7.87 -7.17 0.35
C GLY A 28 -7.51 -5.78 0.88
N SER A 29 -6.31 -5.61 1.45
CA SER A 29 -5.81 -4.31 1.94
C SER A 29 -6.80 -3.65 2.93
N TYR A 30 -7.20 -2.40 2.75
CA TYR A 30 -8.24 -1.79 3.59
C TYR A 30 -9.57 -2.56 3.53
N GLY A 31 -9.91 -3.14 2.38
CA GLY A 31 -11.05 -4.04 2.24
C GLY A 31 -10.95 -5.28 3.14
N ALA A 32 -9.75 -5.79 3.39
CA ALA A 32 -9.54 -6.90 4.33
C ALA A 32 -9.83 -6.49 5.78
N ASN A 33 -9.43 -5.27 6.17
CA ASN A 33 -9.80 -4.71 7.46
C ASN A 33 -11.32 -4.59 7.58
N LEU A 34 -12.00 -4.11 6.54
CA LEU A 34 -13.46 -4.05 6.50
C LEU A 34 -14.10 -5.44 6.61
N ALA A 35 -13.64 -6.42 5.83
CA ALA A 35 -14.15 -7.79 5.87
C ALA A 35 -13.99 -8.43 7.26
N MET A 36 -12.81 -8.26 7.86
CA MET A 36 -12.54 -8.71 9.24
C MET A 36 -13.47 -8.02 10.23
N TRP A 37 -13.63 -6.69 10.16
CA TRP A 37 -14.48 -5.95 11.09
C TRP A 37 -15.97 -6.29 10.93
N LEU A 38 -16.44 -6.56 9.72
CA LEU A 38 -17.82 -6.98 9.47
C LEU A 38 -18.13 -8.29 10.21
N ARG A 39 -17.24 -9.28 10.11
CA ARG A 39 -17.36 -10.53 10.87
C ARG A 39 -17.28 -10.30 12.39
N LEU A 40 -16.32 -9.50 12.86
CA LEU A 40 -16.12 -9.27 14.30
C LEU A 40 -17.27 -8.48 14.95
N LYS A 41 -17.83 -7.49 14.25
CA LYS A 41 -18.87 -6.62 14.81
C LYS A 41 -20.27 -7.17 14.62
N ASN A 42 -20.52 -7.93 13.55
CA ASN A 42 -21.85 -8.45 13.23
C ASN A 42 -21.80 -9.96 12.93
N PRO A 43 -21.40 -10.78 13.91
CA PRO A 43 -21.21 -12.23 13.71
C PRO A 43 -22.51 -12.98 13.40
N ASN A 44 -23.68 -12.41 13.72
CA ASN A 44 -24.97 -12.99 13.36
C ASN A 44 -25.31 -12.80 11.88
N LEU A 45 -24.73 -11.78 11.23
CA LEU A 45 -25.02 -11.45 9.83
C LEU A 45 -23.96 -12.01 8.88
N TRP A 46 -22.69 -11.97 9.29
CA TRP A 46 -21.57 -12.46 8.49
C TRP A 46 -21.05 -13.76 9.10
N ALA A 47 -21.22 -14.88 8.40
CA ALA A 47 -20.81 -16.21 8.87
C ALA A 47 -19.27 -16.34 8.96
N GLY A 48 -18.54 -15.63 8.09
CA GLY A 48 -17.08 -15.66 8.05
C GLY A 48 -16.50 -14.51 7.24
N ALA A 49 -15.17 -14.41 7.26
CA ALA A 49 -14.43 -13.45 6.45
C ALA A 49 -13.10 -14.01 5.96
N ILE A 50 -12.74 -13.72 4.71
CA ILE A 50 -11.40 -13.90 4.15
C ILE A 50 -10.79 -12.51 3.98
N ALA A 51 -9.77 -12.23 4.80
CA ALA A 51 -9.17 -10.91 4.92
C ALA A 51 -7.69 -10.95 4.48
N SER A 52 -7.44 -10.72 3.20
CA SER A 52 -6.10 -10.78 2.60
C SER A 52 -5.30 -9.51 2.84
N SER A 53 -4.10 -9.64 3.42
CA SER A 53 -3.23 -8.50 3.77
C SER A 53 -3.94 -7.46 4.66
N ALA A 54 -4.76 -7.93 5.61
CA ALA A 54 -5.33 -7.08 6.63
C ALA A 54 -4.21 -6.45 7.47
N THR A 55 -4.38 -5.18 7.80
CA THR A 55 -3.51 -4.43 8.70
C THR A 55 -4.34 -3.87 9.86
N PRO A 56 -4.86 -4.73 10.77
CA PRO A 56 -5.85 -4.36 11.77
C PRO A 56 -5.36 -3.27 12.73
N LEU A 57 -4.05 -3.20 12.94
CA LEU A 57 -3.40 -2.26 13.85
C LEU A 57 -2.66 -1.17 13.06
N LYS A 58 -3.19 0.05 13.10
CA LYS A 58 -2.45 1.29 12.81
C LYS A 58 -1.12 1.42 13.58
N HIS A 59 -0.91 0.65 14.64
CA HIS A 59 0.24 0.78 15.56
C HIS A 59 1.42 -0.13 15.21
N VAL A 60 1.22 -1.24 14.47
CA VAL A 60 2.32 -2.13 14.04
C VAL A 60 3.17 -1.46 12.95
N LEU A 61 2.58 -0.53 12.18
CA LEU A 61 3.29 0.30 11.21
C LEU A 61 3.80 1.65 11.77
N ARG A 62 3.33 2.08 12.95
CA ARG A 62 3.83 3.31 13.61
C ARG A 62 5.07 3.06 14.48
N GLN A 63 5.34 1.82 14.87
CA GLN A 63 6.64 1.49 15.45
C GLN A 63 7.66 1.34 14.31
N THR A 64 8.46 2.39 14.14
CA THR A 64 9.79 2.43 13.50
C THR A 64 9.93 1.75 12.14
N ASN A 65 9.73 2.49 11.04
CA ASN A 65 10.21 2.18 9.68
C ASN A 65 9.99 0.74 9.15
N ASN A 66 9.06 -0.04 9.73
CA ASN A 66 8.91 -1.46 9.41
C ASN A 66 8.50 -1.69 7.96
N PHE A 67 7.63 -0.83 7.43
CA PHE A 67 7.23 -0.91 6.02
C PHE A 67 8.43 -0.72 5.09
N ALA A 68 9.19 0.38 5.26
CA ALA A 68 10.40 0.65 4.48
C ALA A 68 11.49 -0.42 4.68
N ARG A 69 11.57 -1.04 5.86
CA ARG A 69 12.48 -2.18 6.09
C ARG A 69 12.09 -3.39 5.27
N ILE A 70 10.81 -3.78 5.30
CA ILE A 70 10.30 -4.92 4.52
C ILE A 70 10.45 -4.66 3.02
N GLU A 71 10.17 -3.44 2.56
CA GLU A 71 10.41 -3.02 1.19
C GLU A 71 11.89 -3.19 0.80
N THR A 72 12.80 -2.70 1.63
CA THR A 72 14.26 -2.86 1.43
C THR A 72 14.66 -4.34 1.38
N GLU A 73 14.10 -5.16 2.26
CA GLU A 73 14.36 -6.61 2.32
C GLU A 73 13.86 -7.32 1.07
N ALA A 74 12.70 -6.93 0.53
CA ALA A 74 12.17 -7.52 -0.70
C ALA A 74 13.11 -7.31 -1.89
N TYR A 75 13.64 -6.10 -2.07
CA TYR A 75 14.70 -5.83 -3.06
C TYR A 75 15.99 -6.61 -2.76
N GLY A 76 16.36 -6.71 -1.48
CA GLY A 76 17.53 -7.49 -1.03
C GLY A 76 17.43 -8.99 -1.31
N ASN A 77 16.22 -9.55 -1.24
CA ASN A 77 15.95 -10.96 -1.54
C ASN A 77 16.12 -11.29 -3.03
N VAL A 78 15.92 -10.31 -3.92
CA VAL A 78 16.21 -10.46 -5.35
C VAL A 78 17.71 -10.30 -5.61
N SER A 79 18.35 -9.31 -4.98
CA SER A 79 19.79 -9.09 -5.08
C SER A 79 20.31 -8.31 -3.88
N SER A 80 21.34 -8.83 -3.22
CA SER A 80 22.00 -8.15 -2.10
C SER A 80 22.57 -6.76 -2.47
N LYS A 81 22.86 -6.53 -3.76
CA LYS A 81 23.35 -5.23 -4.26
C LYS A 81 22.23 -4.21 -4.50
N CYS A 82 20.98 -4.65 -4.69
CA CYS A 82 19.89 -3.76 -5.08
C CYS A 82 19.61 -2.66 -4.03
N PRO A 83 19.50 -2.96 -2.72
CA PRO A 83 19.36 -1.93 -1.70
C PRO A 83 20.52 -0.93 -1.64
N GLU A 84 21.75 -1.36 -1.93
CA GLU A 84 22.93 -0.48 -1.96
C GLU A 84 22.87 0.51 -3.13
N LEU A 85 22.48 0.03 -4.31
CA LEU A 85 22.30 0.86 -5.50
C LEU A 85 21.17 1.88 -5.33
N ILE A 86 20.04 1.49 -4.73
CA ILE A 86 18.94 2.41 -4.42
C ILE A 86 19.42 3.53 -3.47
N ARG A 87 20.13 3.16 -2.38
CA ARG A 87 20.72 4.16 -1.45
C ARG A 87 21.78 5.05 -2.12
N HIS A 88 22.51 4.52 -3.10
CA HIS A 88 23.45 5.32 -3.88
C HIS A 88 22.72 6.36 -4.74
N GLY A 89 21.68 5.93 -5.48
CA GLY A 89 20.86 6.82 -6.30
C GLY A 89 20.25 7.97 -5.50
N TRP A 90 19.79 7.69 -4.26
CA TRP A 90 19.32 8.75 -3.36
C TRP A 90 20.40 9.77 -2.99
N ARG A 91 21.61 9.31 -2.67
CA ARG A 91 22.73 10.23 -2.37
C ARG A 91 23.08 11.10 -3.58
N GLU A 92 23.14 10.50 -4.77
CA GLU A 92 23.43 11.24 -6.00
C GLU A 92 22.35 12.28 -6.31
N LEU A 93 21.07 11.93 -6.13
CA LEU A 93 19.95 12.86 -6.29
C LEU A 93 20.12 14.10 -5.38
N TYR A 94 20.33 13.88 -4.08
CA TYR A 94 20.46 14.97 -3.12
C TYR A 94 21.72 15.82 -3.29
N GLN A 95 22.78 15.25 -3.86
CA GLN A 95 24.00 15.99 -4.21
C GLN A 95 23.80 16.83 -5.47
N LYS A 96 23.31 16.22 -6.56
CA LYS A 96 23.17 16.88 -7.87
C LYS A 96 22.13 18.00 -7.86
N ILE A 97 21.03 17.84 -7.10
CA ILE A 97 19.94 18.83 -7.03
C ILE A 97 20.40 20.21 -6.53
N GLN A 98 21.54 20.29 -5.82
CA GLN A 98 22.07 21.53 -5.25
C GLN A 98 22.60 22.52 -6.31
N THR A 99 22.89 22.06 -7.53
CA THR A 99 23.52 22.88 -8.57
C THR A 99 22.68 22.92 -9.84
N THR A 100 22.74 24.01 -10.61
CA THR A 100 22.04 24.13 -11.90
C THR A 100 22.45 23.02 -12.88
N ASN A 101 23.76 22.76 -13.00
CA ASN A 101 24.24 21.68 -13.87
C ASN A 101 23.73 20.31 -13.42
N GLY A 102 23.74 20.03 -12.11
CA GLY A 102 23.23 18.77 -11.58
C GLY A 102 21.72 18.60 -11.75
N ARG A 103 20.93 19.69 -11.67
CA ARG A 103 19.49 19.65 -11.98
C ARG A 103 19.22 19.35 -13.46
N SER A 104 19.97 19.95 -14.37
CA SER A 104 19.90 19.65 -15.81
C SER A 104 20.28 18.19 -16.11
N GLU A 105 21.30 17.67 -15.42
CA GLU A 105 21.70 16.27 -15.51
C GLU A 105 20.61 15.33 -14.99
N ILE A 106 19.99 15.63 -13.84
CA ILE A 106 18.84 14.88 -13.30
C ILE A 106 17.68 14.89 -14.29
N GLN A 107 17.33 16.06 -14.85
CA GLN A 107 16.26 16.18 -15.83
C GLN A 107 16.47 15.25 -17.02
N THR A 108 17.69 15.26 -17.58
CA THR A 108 18.03 14.43 -18.75
C THR A 108 18.05 12.95 -18.38
N THR A 109 18.67 12.58 -17.25
CA THR A 109 18.83 11.19 -16.81
C THR A 109 17.49 10.53 -16.49
N LEU A 110 16.58 11.25 -15.84
CA LEU A 110 15.25 10.74 -15.47
C LEU A 110 14.17 11.05 -16.52
N GLY A 111 14.51 11.74 -17.61
CA GLY A 111 13.56 12.13 -18.66
C GLY A 111 12.44 13.05 -18.16
N LEU A 112 12.74 13.99 -17.25
CA LEU A 112 11.74 14.88 -16.67
C LEU A 112 11.31 15.97 -17.66
N CYS A 113 10.02 16.28 -17.69
CA CYS A 113 9.46 17.32 -18.57
C CYS A 113 10.03 18.72 -18.27
N ASN A 114 10.36 19.00 -17.01
CA ASN A 114 10.88 20.28 -16.55
C ASN A 114 12.08 20.06 -15.62
N GLU A 115 12.98 21.04 -15.57
CA GLU A 115 14.09 21.03 -14.63
C GLU A 115 13.58 21.03 -13.18
N PRO A 116 14.06 20.10 -12.31
CA PRO A 116 13.54 19.98 -10.96
C PRO A 116 14.05 21.11 -10.06
N LYS A 117 13.15 21.71 -9.28
CA LYS A 117 13.50 22.77 -8.31
C LYS A 117 14.08 22.23 -7.01
N ASN A 118 13.62 21.04 -6.60
CA ASN A 118 14.04 20.32 -5.40
C ASN A 118 13.92 18.81 -5.62
N ALA A 119 14.34 18.03 -4.63
CA ALA A 119 14.29 16.57 -4.72
C ALA A 119 12.93 15.98 -4.30
N ASP A 120 12.06 16.72 -3.62
CA ASP A 120 10.87 16.16 -2.94
C ASP A 120 9.91 15.46 -3.90
N GLY A 121 9.63 16.10 -5.05
CA GLY A 121 8.76 15.51 -6.06
C GLY A 121 9.34 14.25 -6.69
N ILE A 122 10.65 14.26 -6.96
CA ILE A 122 11.37 13.10 -7.52
C ILE A 122 11.41 11.96 -6.48
N TYR A 123 11.79 12.29 -5.25
CA TYR A 123 11.83 11.35 -4.14
C TYR A 123 10.46 10.71 -3.91
N GLY A 124 9.40 11.51 -3.85
CA GLY A 124 8.04 11.01 -3.66
C GLY A 124 7.60 10.09 -4.80
N TRP A 125 7.88 10.45 -6.05
CA TRP A 125 7.52 9.64 -7.21
C TRP A 125 8.30 8.31 -7.25
N ILE A 126 9.63 8.35 -7.11
CA ILE A 126 10.46 7.14 -7.12
C ILE A 126 10.15 6.27 -5.90
N SER A 127 9.97 6.84 -4.71
CA SER A 127 9.63 6.06 -3.51
C SER A 127 8.28 5.37 -3.69
N GLY A 128 7.25 6.08 -4.18
CA GLY A 128 5.96 5.46 -4.50
C GLY A 128 6.08 4.36 -5.56
N ALA A 129 6.95 4.51 -6.55
CA ALA A 129 7.24 3.45 -7.52
C ALA A 129 7.89 2.23 -6.85
N LEU A 130 8.89 2.43 -5.98
CA LEU A 130 9.52 1.34 -5.25
C LEU A 130 8.51 0.59 -4.36
N GLU A 131 7.64 1.31 -3.66
CA GLU A 131 6.59 0.73 -2.82
C GLU A 131 5.59 -0.12 -3.62
N THR A 132 5.29 0.27 -4.86
CA THR A 132 4.30 -0.41 -5.70
C THR A 132 4.87 -1.54 -6.54
N MET A 133 6.16 -1.50 -6.86
CA MET A 133 6.84 -2.53 -7.66
C MET A 133 7.26 -3.76 -6.86
N VAL A 134 7.22 -3.70 -5.52
CA VAL A 134 7.60 -4.80 -4.60
C VAL A 134 6.54 -5.91 -4.46
N GLN A 135 5.50 -5.90 -5.31
CA GLN A 135 4.39 -6.86 -5.23
C GLN A 135 4.69 -8.21 -5.89
#